data_AF-A0A1B9J2H2-F1
#
_entry.id   AF-A0A1B9J2H2-F1
#
_cell.length_a   1.000
_cell.length_b   1.000
_cell.length_c   1.000
_cell.angle_alpha   90.00
_cell.angle_beta   90.00
_cell.angle_gamma   90.00
#
_symmetry.space_group_name_H-M   'P 1'
#
loop_
_entity.id
_entity.type
_entity.pdbx_description
1 polymer ?
#
loop_
_entity_poly.entity_id
_entity_poly.type
_entity_poly.pdbx_seq_one_letter_code
_entity_poly.pdbx_strand_id
1 'polypeptide(L)'
;MSVLEVRITSYDYWLPISEDRSLKDKYYELKSISHFVRSSRDLPKTYPVSTLDYGTLHVGRLVNPDTQGTFYVAGHIDSTSREKSRHSLTVRDEVGKVDLPVYLNERDSRILSSNYCWGKTCILHTSASIFTSTTIGNTDILVLYAPQDEGHRLAFPLHQHLSIAADTVCNVKEEIDKERKVIKFQVGQGTRDLVSVVGGRRKVEVILLDSKEVSWAWEAVVEPGNEESFGAFYSFGHNERVLVLGPLILRGEFRDVDEMMKQLNPRERKGLALKVSLISGPGGVGAFWLNGVYLGTGIADIETAQQEVNLTLRIPHNVIRQGRKNVITIVIDPAPLEEAGAYTGTTESISAPRGIRGYSLLGRDTSAIEWKIQGNTGGWEQYPDKVRGVFNVGGLYGERKGWNLPGYDDGRWENEHFDGKHLVTVTADLDEVQDSGAGIGWWRGRIEVEYPDGLDLHYSFVFPRILSPVRGQLFVNGWQLGRFYGDLGPQYRFPIPPGILAQGNNTVAISLFGYDKSADPKKFIEGLVMEVDEFVTTTSLKLREMKVESPSWEEVFRSGA
;
A
#
# COMPACT_ATOMS: atom_id res chain seq x y z
N MET A 1 3.27 7.67 15.35
CA MET A 1 4.64 7.46 14.89
C MET A 1 5.19 8.80 14.45
N SER A 2 6.43 9.14 14.80
CA SER A 2 7.19 10.14 14.04
C SER A 2 7.50 9.56 12.65
N VAL A 3 7.61 10.42 11.65
CA VAL A 3 8.09 10.01 10.31
C VAL A 3 9.60 9.87 10.39
N LEU A 4 10.06 8.72 10.87
CA LEU A 4 11.44 8.28 10.69
C LEU A 4 11.57 7.73 9.26
N GLU A 5 11.94 8.63 8.34
CA GLU A 5 12.50 8.38 7.00
C GLU A 5 12.25 6.95 6.47
N VAL A 6 11.15 6.77 5.71
CA VAL A 6 10.71 5.47 5.18
C VAL A 6 11.70 4.97 4.13
N ARG A 7 12.73 4.24 4.57
CA ARG A 7 13.84 3.68 3.77
C ARG A 7 13.47 2.39 3.02
N ILE A 8 12.29 2.33 2.43
CA ILE A 8 11.84 1.24 1.55
C ILE A 8 11.22 1.81 0.27
N THR A 9 11.00 0.98 -0.73
CA THR A 9 10.30 1.40 -1.96
C THR A 9 8.79 1.46 -1.76
N SER A 10 8.25 0.58 -0.90
CA SER A 10 6.79 0.46 -0.70
C SER A 10 6.18 1.72 -0.08
N TYR A 11 5.09 2.19 -0.68
CA TYR A 11 4.22 3.24 -0.16
C TYR A 11 2.77 2.76 0.02
N ASP A 12 2.56 1.45 0.27
CA ASP A 12 1.26 0.86 0.61
C ASP A 12 0.56 1.60 1.77
N TYR A 13 1.35 2.06 2.75
CA TYR A 13 0.92 2.87 3.89
C TYR A 13 -0.17 2.19 4.76
N TRP A 14 -0.42 0.88 4.56
CA TRP A 14 -1.54 0.13 5.14
C TRP A 14 -2.89 0.83 4.86
N LEU A 15 -3.07 1.31 3.63
CA LEU A 15 -4.31 1.94 3.15
C LEU A 15 -5.45 0.92 2.93
N PRO A 16 -6.68 1.38 2.59
CA PRO A 16 -7.78 0.49 2.22
C PRO A 16 -7.57 -0.22 0.88
N ILE A 17 -6.92 0.48 -0.06
CA ILE A 17 -6.41 -0.05 -1.31
C ILE A 17 -4.90 -0.22 -1.10
N SER A 18 -4.37 -1.41 -1.34
CA SER A 18 -2.93 -1.70 -1.19
C SER A 18 -2.10 -1.22 -2.40
N GLU A 19 -0.78 -1.29 -2.29
CA GLU A 19 0.16 -0.91 -3.36
C GLU A 19 0.02 -1.76 -4.64
N ASP A 20 -0.32 -3.04 -4.48
CA ASP A 20 -0.74 -3.96 -5.56
C ASP A 20 -2.18 -3.69 -6.07
N ARG A 21 -2.81 -2.60 -5.61
CA ARG A 21 -4.21 -2.19 -5.86
C ARG A 21 -5.28 -3.11 -5.27
N SER A 22 -4.93 -4.15 -4.53
CA SER A 22 -5.90 -5.07 -3.93
C SER A 22 -6.68 -4.42 -2.77
N LEU A 23 -7.91 -4.90 -2.52
CA LEU A 23 -8.84 -4.30 -1.56
C LEU A 23 -8.82 -5.07 -0.23
N LYS A 24 -8.38 -4.44 0.85
CA LYS A 24 -8.28 -5.06 2.19
C LYS A 24 -9.51 -4.75 3.04
N ASP A 25 -9.79 -5.53 4.09
CA ASP A 25 -11.02 -5.47 4.93
C ASP A 25 -11.55 -4.05 5.25
N LYS A 26 -10.64 -3.13 5.62
CA LYS A 26 -10.97 -1.73 5.95
C LYS A 26 -11.59 -0.92 4.79
N TYR A 27 -11.39 -1.34 3.55
CA TYR A 27 -12.08 -0.80 2.37
C TYR A 27 -13.57 -1.08 2.41
N TYR A 28 -13.96 -2.31 2.78
CA TYR A 28 -15.37 -2.71 2.78
C TYR A 28 -16.16 -2.04 3.91
N GLU A 29 -15.51 -1.76 5.04
CA GLU A 29 -16.07 -0.90 6.09
C GLU A 29 -16.18 0.56 5.62
N LEU A 30 -15.09 1.15 5.09
CA LEU A 30 -15.10 2.52 4.58
C LEU A 30 -16.14 2.73 3.46
N LYS A 31 -16.34 1.72 2.60
CA LYS A 31 -17.42 1.67 1.59
C LYS A 31 -18.80 1.73 2.25
N SER A 32 -19.02 0.97 3.31
CA SER A 32 -20.31 0.92 4.02
C SER A 32 -20.65 2.28 4.64
N ILE A 33 -19.67 2.92 5.30
CA ILE A 33 -19.80 4.30 5.79
C ILE A 33 -20.04 5.28 4.63
N SER A 34 -19.34 5.13 3.50
CA SER A 34 -19.47 6.02 2.34
C SER A 34 -20.84 5.96 1.67
N HIS A 35 -21.43 4.78 1.49
CA HIS A 35 -22.80 4.64 0.98
C HIS A 35 -23.84 5.23 1.95
N PHE A 36 -23.65 5.03 3.25
CA PHE A 36 -24.52 5.63 4.27
C PHE A 36 -24.50 7.16 4.17
N VAL A 37 -23.31 7.78 4.15
CA VAL A 37 -23.17 9.24 4.01
C VAL A 37 -23.72 9.75 2.67
N ARG A 38 -23.50 9.02 1.57
CA ARG A 38 -23.93 9.35 0.21
C ARG A 38 -25.45 9.30 0.01
N SER A 39 -26.15 8.47 0.78
CA SER A 39 -27.62 8.31 0.71
C SER A 39 -28.37 9.16 1.75
N SER A 40 -27.77 9.40 2.91
CA SER A 40 -28.39 10.10 4.06
C SER A 40 -28.47 11.61 3.89
N ARG A 41 -29.38 12.09 3.03
CA ARG A 41 -29.54 13.51 2.66
C ARG A 41 -29.71 14.49 3.83
N ASP A 42 -30.24 14.04 4.96
CA ASP A 42 -30.41 14.87 6.17
C ASP A 42 -29.10 15.11 6.92
N LEU A 43 -28.12 14.20 6.81
CA LEU A 43 -26.91 14.17 7.63
C LEU A 43 -26.05 15.46 7.56
N PRO A 44 -25.84 16.12 6.40
CA PRO A 44 -24.98 17.30 6.29
C PRO A 44 -25.47 18.55 7.03
N LYS A 45 -26.75 18.61 7.43
CA LYS A 45 -27.30 19.72 8.23
C LYS A 45 -27.63 19.31 9.68
N THR A 46 -27.02 18.24 10.18
CA THR A 46 -27.22 17.80 11.57
C THR A 46 -26.35 18.57 12.57
N TYR A 47 -26.87 18.73 13.79
CA TYR A 47 -26.14 19.31 14.91
C TYR A 47 -26.17 18.34 16.11
N PRO A 48 -25.11 18.27 16.94
CA PRO A 48 -25.13 17.50 18.18
C PRO A 48 -26.09 18.15 19.19
N VAL A 49 -27.09 17.41 19.65
CA VAL A 49 -28.14 17.91 20.57
C VAL A 49 -27.99 17.32 21.97
N SER A 50 -27.44 16.12 22.11
CA SER A 50 -27.15 15.50 23.40
C SER A 50 -26.21 14.30 23.25
N THR A 51 -25.42 14.03 24.27
CA THR A 51 -24.67 12.78 24.42
C THR A 51 -25.08 12.13 25.73
N LEU A 52 -25.32 10.82 25.73
CA LEU A 52 -25.90 10.07 26.85
C LEU A 52 -25.27 8.69 26.97
N ASP A 53 -25.02 8.25 28.20
CA ASP A 53 -24.47 6.92 28.48
C ASP A 53 -25.59 5.89 28.72
N TYR A 54 -25.43 4.71 28.14
CA TYR A 54 -26.31 3.55 28.27
C TYR A 54 -25.47 2.35 28.71
N GLY A 55 -25.25 2.25 30.03
CA GLY A 55 -24.46 1.20 30.66
C GLY A 55 -22.98 1.27 30.27
N THR A 56 -22.56 0.44 29.31
CA THR A 56 -21.19 0.41 28.76
C THR A 56 -21.02 1.24 27.49
N LEU A 57 -22.11 1.82 26.96
CA LEU A 57 -22.13 2.55 25.70
C LEU A 57 -22.25 4.06 25.89
N HIS A 58 -21.56 4.81 25.03
CA HIS A 58 -21.66 6.25 24.86
C HIS A 58 -22.44 6.54 23.58
N VAL A 59 -23.52 7.34 23.65
CA VAL A 59 -24.42 7.58 22.51
C VAL A 59 -24.59 9.07 22.23
N GLY A 60 -24.02 9.54 21.11
CA GLY A 60 -24.19 10.90 20.60
C GLY A 60 -25.40 11.01 19.68
N ARG A 61 -26.27 12.00 19.90
CA ARG A 61 -27.45 12.27 19.05
C ARG A 61 -27.26 13.53 18.20
N LEU A 62 -27.25 13.32 16.88
CA LEU A 62 -27.21 14.35 15.85
C LEU A 62 -28.62 14.57 15.28
N VAL A 63 -29.09 15.81 15.13
CA VAL A 63 -30.45 16.13 14.62
C VAL A 63 -30.37 17.20 13.52
N ASN A 64 -31.04 16.97 12.40
CA ASN A 64 -31.30 17.99 11.38
C ASN A 64 -32.49 18.87 11.82
N PRO A 65 -32.32 20.20 11.93
CA PRO A 65 -33.37 21.06 12.49
C PRO A 65 -34.55 21.27 11.54
N ASP A 66 -34.37 21.10 10.23
CA ASP A 66 -35.40 21.35 9.22
C ASP A 66 -36.35 20.15 9.09
N THR A 67 -35.78 18.95 9.02
CA THR A 67 -36.51 17.69 8.74
C THR A 67 -36.75 16.84 9.98
N GLN A 68 -36.09 17.17 11.11
CA GLN A 68 -36.04 16.35 12.33
C GLN A 68 -35.41 14.95 12.13
N GLY A 69 -34.78 14.70 10.97
CA GLY A 69 -33.97 13.51 10.70
C GLY A 69 -32.84 13.41 11.73
N THR A 70 -32.78 12.28 12.43
CA THR A 70 -31.98 12.11 13.64
C THR A 70 -31.13 10.85 13.57
N PHE A 71 -29.86 10.96 13.96
CA PHE A 71 -28.88 9.88 13.97
C PHE A 71 -28.30 9.71 15.37
N TYR A 72 -28.21 8.46 15.83
CA TYR A 72 -27.69 8.08 17.14
C TYR A 72 -26.44 7.24 16.93
N VAL A 73 -25.27 7.83 17.18
CA VAL A 73 -23.97 7.17 17.05
C VAL A 73 -23.61 6.55 18.39
N ALA A 74 -23.67 5.22 18.48
CA ALA A 74 -23.41 4.45 19.69
C ALA A 74 -22.10 3.68 19.59
N GLY A 75 -21.17 3.94 20.51
CA GLY A 75 -19.90 3.21 20.66
C GLY A 75 -19.68 2.79 22.12
N HIS A 76 -18.68 1.96 22.40
CA HIS A 76 -18.27 1.68 23.78
C HIS A 76 -17.64 2.92 24.45
N ILE A 77 -17.86 3.11 25.76
CA ILE A 77 -17.20 4.15 26.56
C ILE A 77 -15.68 3.92 26.59
N ASP A 78 -15.25 2.66 26.73
CA ASP A 78 -13.89 2.23 26.41
C ASP A 78 -13.82 1.77 24.94
N SER A 79 -13.31 2.64 24.07
CA SER A 79 -13.12 2.35 22.64
C SER A 79 -12.09 1.26 22.33
N THR A 80 -11.35 0.78 23.34
CA THR A 80 -10.42 -0.35 23.20
C THR A 80 -11.06 -1.69 23.57
N SER A 81 -12.28 -1.70 24.12
CA SER A 81 -12.98 -2.89 24.62
C SER A 81 -13.13 -4.00 23.57
N ARG A 82 -13.27 -5.24 24.07
CA ARG A 82 -13.58 -6.44 23.28
C ARG A 82 -14.78 -7.22 23.85
N GLU A 83 -15.63 -6.54 24.60
CA GLU A 83 -16.85 -7.15 25.12
C GLU A 83 -17.99 -7.06 24.11
N LYS A 84 -18.97 -7.95 24.25
CA LYS A 84 -20.25 -7.84 23.54
C LYS A 84 -21.25 -7.12 24.44
N SER A 85 -21.77 -5.98 24.00
CA SER A 85 -22.67 -5.14 24.78
C SER A 85 -24.04 -5.02 24.12
N ARG A 86 -25.10 -5.28 24.90
CA ARG A 86 -26.51 -5.17 24.50
C ARG A 86 -27.22 -4.21 25.44
N HIS A 87 -27.78 -3.13 24.90
CA HIS A 87 -28.50 -2.11 25.67
C HIS A 87 -29.80 -1.71 24.97
N SER A 88 -30.63 -0.94 25.68
CA SER A 88 -31.90 -0.41 25.18
C SER A 88 -31.82 1.12 25.08
N LEU A 89 -31.72 1.64 23.86
CA LEU A 89 -31.60 3.06 23.56
C LEU A 89 -32.97 3.71 23.40
N THR A 90 -33.25 4.76 24.19
CA THR A 90 -34.47 5.57 24.02
C THR A 90 -34.32 6.53 22.84
N VAL A 91 -34.89 6.14 21.71
CA VAL A 91 -35.01 6.94 20.48
C VAL A 91 -36.27 7.83 20.55
N ARG A 92 -36.24 8.95 19.82
CA ARG A 92 -37.40 9.79 19.52
C ARG A 92 -37.67 9.79 18.01
N ASP A 93 -38.92 9.55 17.63
CA ASP A 93 -39.49 9.80 16.31
C ASP A 93 -40.66 10.78 16.40
N GLU A 94 -41.33 11.09 15.28
CA GLU A 94 -42.49 11.99 15.23
C GLU A 94 -43.68 11.54 16.12
N VAL A 95 -43.84 10.23 16.35
CA VAL A 95 -44.89 9.65 17.21
C VAL A 95 -44.48 9.69 18.71
N GLY A 96 -43.19 9.94 18.99
CA GLY A 96 -42.67 10.23 20.33
C GLY A 96 -41.49 9.35 20.73
N LYS A 97 -41.39 8.98 22.01
CA LYS A 97 -40.34 8.08 22.51
C LYS A 97 -40.63 6.62 22.15
N VAL A 98 -39.56 5.86 21.91
CA VAL A 98 -39.56 4.40 21.70
C VAL A 98 -38.19 3.85 22.11
N ASP A 99 -38.16 2.67 22.73
CA ASP A 99 -36.91 2.01 23.11
C ASP A 99 -36.51 0.95 22.08
N LEU A 100 -35.31 1.08 21.54
CA LEU A 100 -34.74 0.20 20.53
C LEU A 100 -33.52 -0.55 21.07
N PRO A 101 -33.35 -1.84 20.72
CA PRO A 101 -32.17 -2.57 21.13
C PRO A 101 -30.95 -2.11 20.30
N VAL A 102 -29.81 -1.95 20.96
CA VAL A 102 -28.51 -1.68 20.33
C VAL A 102 -27.51 -2.73 20.80
N TYR A 103 -26.72 -3.24 19.85
CA TYR A 103 -25.78 -4.33 20.04
C TYR A 103 -24.44 -3.95 19.41
N LEU A 104 -23.38 -3.98 20.21
CA LEU A 104 -22.00 -3.81 19.73
C LEU A 104 -21.22 -5.10 20.00
N ASN A 105 -20.46 -5.58 19.00
CA ASN A 105 -19.59 -6.74 19.12
C ASN A 105 -18.12 -6.29 19.13
N GLU A 106 -17.49 -6.27 20.30
CA GLU A 106 -16.10 -5.82 20.45
C GLU A 106 -15.92 -4.34 20.03
N ARG A 107 -15.00 -4.05 19.11
CA ARG A 107 -14.67 -2.69 18.64
C ARG A 107 -15.61 -2.25 17.52
N ASP A 108 -16.90 -2.26 17.83
CA ASP A 108 -18.00 -1.90 16.94
C ASP A 108 -18.55 -0.50 17.29
N SER A 109 -19.20 0.15 16.32
CA SER A 109 -19.88 1.43 16.47
C SER A 109 -21.06 1.46 15.51
N ARG A 110 -22.26 1.80 16.00
CA ARG A 110 -23.49 1.71 15.21
C ARG A 110 -24.24 3.02 15.14
N ILE A 111 -24.80 3.28 13.96
CA ILE A 111 -25.68 4.41 13.71
C ILE A 111 -27.11 3.88 13.62
N LEU A 112 -27.93 4.24 14.61
CA LEU A 112 -29.38 4.08 14.56
C LEU A 112 -29.99 5.38 14.02
N SER A 113 -31.12 5.30 13.33
CA SER A 113 -31.74 6.47 12.66
C SER A 113 -33.22 6.60 13.00
N SER A 114 -33.73 7.82 13.09
CA SER A 114 -35.17 8.14 13.18
C SER A 114 -35.55 9.36 12.32
N ASN A 115 -36.83 9.41 11.92
CA ASN A 115 -37.39 10.38 10.97
C ASN A 115 -36.61 10.44 9.64
N TYR A 116 -36.22 9.29 9.10
CA TYR A 116 -35.32 9.19 7.94
C TYR A 116 -36.10 9.04 6.63
N CYS A 117 -35.88 9.93 5.67
CA CYS A 117 -36.65 10.01 4.41
C CYS A 117 -35.78 9.85 3.15
N TRP A 118 -36.27 9.10 2.17
CA TRP A 118 -35.66 8.95 0.84
C TRP A 118 -36.74 8.68 -0.22
N GLY A 119 -36.50 9.08 -1.48
CA GLY A 119 -37.46 8.88 -2.56
C GLY A 119 -38.80 9.59 -2.31
N LYS A 120 -39.85 8.82 -2.00
CA LYS A 120 -41.16 9.30 -1.48
C LYS A 120 -41.56 8.59 -0.17
N THR A 121 -40.60 7.96 0.50
CA THR A 121 -40.80 7.07 1.65
C THR A 121 -40.06 7.62 2.87
N CYS A 122 -40.63 7.45 4.06
CA CYS A 122 -39.99 7.84 5.33
C CYS A 122 -40.21 6.77 6.39
N ILE A 123 -39.17 6.46 7.16
CA ILE A 123 -39.23 5.57 8.32
C ILE A 123 -39.21 6.39 9.61
N LEU A 124 -40.04 5.98 10.58
CA LEU A 124 -40.04 6.53 11.93
C LEU A 124 -38.71 6.25 12.61
N HIS A 125 -38.25 4.99 12.58
CA HIS A 125 -36.99 4.58 13.18
C HIS A 125 -36.48 3.23 12.67
N THR A 126 -35.19 2.97 12.85
CA THR A 126 -34.54 1.66 12.68
C THR A 126 -33.52 1.39 13.79
N SER A 127 -33.47 0.14 14.27
CA SER A 127 -32.38 -0.35 15.14
C SER A 127 -31.21 -0.95 14.37
N ALA A 128 -31.40 -1.28 13.09
CA ALA A 128 -30.34 -1.71 12.17
C ALA A 128 -29.73 -0.51 11.46
N SER A 129 -28.44 -0.59 11.13
CA SER A 129 -27.74 0.48 10.42
C SER A 129 -28.12 0.49 8.94
N ILE A 130 -28.17 1.68 8.35
CA ILE A 130 -28.49 1.88 6.93
C ILE A 130 -27.18 1.76 6.14
N PHE A 131 -27.13 0.88 5.14
CA PHE A 131 -26.03 0.82 4.16
C PHE A 131 -26.25 1.83 3.03
N THR A 132 -27.43 1.81 2.40
CA THR A 132 -27.86 2.83 1.45
C THR A 132 -29.38 2.93 1.36
N SER A 133 -29.86 4.03 0.78
CA SER A 133 -31.27 4.24 0.45
C SER A 133 -31.41 4.96 -0.91
N THR A 134 -32.25 4.43 -1.79
CA THR A 134 -32.33 4.87 -3.19
C THR A 134 -33.75 4.75 -3.76
N THR A 135 -33.98 5.27 -4.97
CA THR A 135 -35.15 4.96 -5.80
C THR A 135 -34.64 4.37 -7.11
N ILE A 136 -35.13 3.20 -7.51
CA ILE A 136 -34.91 2.63 -8.84
C ILE A 136 -36.27 2.57 -9.55
N GLY A 137 -36.42 3.31 -10.65
CA GLY A 137 -37.70 3.48 -11.35
C GLY A 137 -38.78 4.08 -10.44
N ASN A 138 -39.79 3.27 -10.07
CA ASN A 138 -40.84 3.66 -9.13
C ASN A 138 -40.82 2.90 -7.80
N THR A 139 -39.72 2.20 -7.51
CA THR A 139 -39.49 1.46 -6.27
C THR A 139 -38.51 2.22 -5.39
N ASP A 140 -38.89 2.50 -4.15
CA ASP A 140 -37.98 3.05 -3.13
C ASP A 140 -37.32 1.89 -2.39
N ILE A 141 -35.99 1.87 -2.32
CA ILE A 141 -35.20 0.74 -1.79
C ILE A 141 -34.40 1.22 -0.57
N LEU A 142 -34.41 0.43 0.50
CA LEU A 142 -33.61 0.62 1.71
C LEU A 142 -32.76 -0.64 1.95
N VAL A 143 -31.45 -0.49 2.10
CA VAL A 143 -30.56 -1.59 2.48
C VAL A 143 -30.15 -1.39 3.93
N LEU A 144 -30.53 -2.34 4.79
CA LEU A 144 -30.18 -2.38 6.21
C LEU A 144 -29.18 -3.49 6.47
N TYR A 145 -28.25 -3.25 7.40
CA TYR A 145 -27.34 -4.27 7.91
C TYR A 145 -27.26 -4.22 9.45
N ALA A 146 -27.06 -5.38 10.06
CA ALA A 146 -27.10 -5.51 11.50
C ALA A 146 -26.15 -6.62 12.02
N PRO A 147 -25.80 -6.62 13.31
CA PRO A 147 -25.15 -7.78 13.93
C PRO A 147 -26.13 -8.96 14.04
N GLN A 148 -25.64 -10.12 14.47
CA GLN A 148 -26.47 -11.31 14.67
C GLN A 148 -27.06 -11.31 16.08
N ASP A 149 -28.39 -11.21 16.20
CA ASP A 149 -29.10 -11.25 17.48
C ASP A 149 -30.60 -11.62 17.39
N GLU A 150 -31.27 -11.57 18.54
CA GLU A 150 -32.64 -12.03 18.77
C GLU A 150 -33.74 -11.08 18.26
N GLY A 151 -33.43 -9.88 17.76
CA GLY A 151 -34.43 -9.04 17.11
C GLY A 151 -34.09 -7.56 16.94
N HIS A 152 -34.25 -7.10 15.71
CA HIS A 152 -34.27 -5.70 15.29
C HIS A 152 -35.68 -5.19 15.02
N ARG A 153 -35.79 -3.87 14.82
CA ARG A 153 -37.02 -3.16 14.50
C ARG A 153 -36.78 -2.13 13.42
N LEU A 154 -37.71 -2.06 12.46
CA LEU A 154 -37.90 -0.98 11.50
C LEU A 154 -39.35 -0.50 11.64
N ALA A 155 -39.61 0.80 11.63
CA ALA A 155 -40.97 1.33 11.75
C ALA A 155 -41.31 2.34 10.67
N PHE A 156 -42.50 2.20 10.09
CA PHE A 156 -43.12 3.15 9.16
C PHE A 156 -44.28 3.88 9.86
N PRO A 157 -44.60 5.14 9.49
CA PRO A 157 -45.81 5.80 9.97
C PRO A 157 -47.06 5.06 9.48
N LEU A 158 -47.99 4.75 10.38
CA LEU A 158 -49.20 3.96 10.06
C LEU A 158 -50.08 4.65 9.00
N HIS A 159 -50.06 5.98 8.95
CA HIS A 159 -50.75 6.81 7.94
C HIS A 159 -50.22 6.63 6.51
N GLN A 160 -49.04 6.01 6.31
CA GLN A 160 -48.56 5.65 4.97
C GLN A 160 -49.26 4.42 4.40
N HIS A 161 -50.06 3.69 5.19
CA HIS A 161 -50.77 2.47 4.78
C HIS A 161 -49.87 1.41 4.13
N LEU A 162 -48.62 1.30 4.61
CA LEU A 162 -47.67 0.26 4.22
C LEU A 162 -47.91 -1.02 5.03
N SER A 163 -47.67 -2.17 4.41
CA SER A 163 -47.68 -3.50 5.05
C SER A 163 -46.70 -4.46 4.37
N ILE A 164 -46.23 -5.52 5.04
CA ILE A 164 -45.40 -6.55 4.40
C ILE A 164 -46.21 -7.36 3.36
N ALA A 165 -45.57 -7.75 2.26
CA ALA A 165 -46.20 -8.61 1.26
C ALA A 165 -46.34 -10.06 1.76
N ALA A 166 -47.38 -10.77 1.30
CA ALA A 166 -47.75 -12.10 1.82
C ALA A 166 -46.73 -13.22 1.52
N ASP A 167 -45.78 -12.95 0.62
CA ASP A 167 -44.67 -13.77 0.17
C ASP A 167 -43.32 -13.44 0.86
N THR A 168 -43.34 -12.59 1.90
CA THR A 168 -42.14 -12.18 2.67
C THR A 168 -41.56 -13.30 3.55
N VAL A 169 -40.24 -13.23 3.80
CA VAL A 169 -39.43 -14.21 4.56
C VAL A 169 -39.92 -14.42 6.01
N CYS A 170 -39.91 -15.68 6.47
CA CYS A 170 -40.57 -16.14 7.70
C CYS A 170 -39.98 -15.63 9.04
N ASN A 171 -38.79 -15.02 9.01
CA ASN A 171 -38.15 -14.35 10.17
C ASN A 171 -38.71 -12.93 10.41
N VAL A 172 -39.55 -12.42 9.50
CA VAL A 172 -40.15 -11.08 9.58
C VAL A 172 -41.55 -11.14 10.17
N LYS A 173 -41.88 -10.21 11.08
CA LYS A 173 -43.19 -10.08 11.70
C LYS A 173 -43.64 -8.62 11.75
N GLU A 174 -44.91 -8.38 11.47
CA GLU A 174 -45.51 -7.06 11.49
C GLU A 174 -46.41 -6.88 12.72
N GLU A 175 -46.34 -5.70 13.37
CA GLU A 175 -47.25 -5.29 14.44
C GLU A 175 -47.59 -3.79 14.36
N ILE A 176 -48.53 -3.35 15.19
CA ILE A 176 -48.90 -1.94 15.34
C ILE A 176 -48.61 -1.51 16.80
N ASP A 177 -47.75 -0.51 16.97
CA ASP A 177 -47.58 0.24 18.23
C ASP A 177 -48.06 1.67 18.00
N LYS A 178 -49.21 2.03 18.58
CA LYS A 178 -49.81 3.37 18.42
C LYS A 178 -49.97 3.71 16.93
N GLU A 179 -49.34 4.79 16.46
CA GLU A 179 -49.35 5.24 15.06
C GLU A 179 -48.15 4.71 14.25
N ARG A 180 -47.47 3.66 14.73
CA ARG A 180 -46.35 3.00 14.06
C ARG A 180 -46.76 1.66 13.49
N LYS A 181 -46.40 1.39 12.24
CA LYS A 181 -46.34 0.03 11.68
C LYS A 181 -44.93 -0.51 11.86
N VAL A 182 -44.74 -1.47 12.75
CA VAL A 182 -43.42 -1.96 13.17
C VAL A 182 -43.16 -3.32 12.52
N ILE A 183 -42.07 -3.40 11.77
CA ILE A 183 -41.50 -4.62 11.21
C ILE A 183 -40.40 -5.09 12.17
N LYS A 184 -40.60 -6.24 12.82
CA LYS A 184 -39.60 -6.97 13.58
C LYS A 184 -38.93 -8.01 12.69
N PHE A 185 -37.61 -8.13 12.78
CA PHE A 185 -36.83 -9.09 12.00
C PHE A 185 -35.62 -9.58 12.79
N GLN A 186 -35.08 -10.74 12.42
CA GLN A 186 -33.86 -11.33 12.98
C GLN A 186 -32.83 -11.55 11.87
N VAL A 187 -31.58 -11.22 12.16
CA VAL A 187 -30.45 -11.37 11.24
C VAL A 187 -29.58 -12.54 11.69
N GLY A 188 -29.48 -13.57 10.86
CA GLY A 188 -28.62 -14.73 11.06
C GLY A 188 -27.31 -14.59 10.31
N GLN A 189 -26.47 -15.64 10.36
CA GLN A 189 -25.27 -15.68 9.54
C GLN A 189 -25.62 -15.85 8.06
N GLY A 190 -25.11 -14.95 7.22
CA GLY A 190 -25.33 -15.01 5.76
C GLY A 190 -26.71 -14.51 5.31
N THR A 191 -27.45 -13.80 6.17
CA THR A 191 -28.76 -13.21 5.83
C THR A 191 -28.64 -12.26 4.63
N ARG A 192 -29.52 -12.44 3.64
CA ARG A 192 -29.66 -11.64 2.41
C ARG A 192 -31.14 -11.50 2.01
N ASP A 193 -31.99 -11.16 2.97
CA ASP A 193 -33.43 -11.28 2.84
C ASP A 193 -34.03 -10.04 2.13
N LEU A 194 -34.99 -10.28 1.22
CA LEU A 194 -35.77 -9.22 0.60
C LEU A 194 -37.16 -9.14 1.26
N VAL A 195 -37.50 -7.95 1.76
CA VAL A 195 -38.76 -7.64 2.41
C VAL A 195 -39.51 -6.63 1.55
N SER A 196 -40.39 -7.14 0.69
CA SER A 196 -41.31 -6.32 -0.10
C SER A 196 -42.36 -5.70 0.82
N VAL A 197 -42.40 -4.37 0.86
CA VAL A 197 -43.39 -3.58 1.61
C VAL A 197 -44.31 -2.89 0.59
N VAL A 198 -45.60 -3.17 0.72
CA VAL A 198 -46.65 -2.83 -0.25
C VAL A 198 -47.72 -1.93 0.36
N GLY A 199 -48.46 -1.23 -0.49
CA GLY A 199 -49.39 -0.18 -0.08
C GLY A 199 -48.81 1.22 -0.32
N GLY A 200 -49.35 2.23 0.37
CA GLY A 200 -48.88 3.61 0.27
C GLY A 200 -48.86 4.20 -1.15
N ARG A 201 -47.82 5.00 -1.46
CA ARG A 201 -47.69 5.76 -2.72
C ARG A 201 -46.66 5.18 -3.71
N ARG A 202 -45.89 4.16 -3.30
CA ARG A 202 -44.83 3.49 -4.07
C ARG A 202 -44.62 2.06 -3.55
N LYS A 203 -44.05 1.18 -4.38
CA LYS A 203 -43.46 -0.07 -3.88
C LYS A 203 -42.23 0.28 -3.04
N VAL A 204 -42.09 -0.33 -1.88
CA VAL A 204 -40.91 -0.21 -1.03
C VAL A 204 -40.25 -1.59 -0.94
N GLU A 205 -38.93 -1.64 -1.05
CA GLU A 205 -38.13 -2.85 -0.87
C GLU A 205 -37.14 -2.62 0.27
N VAL A 206 -37.16 -3.48 1.29
CA VAL A 206 -36.16 -3.45 2.36
C VAL A 206 -35.29 -4.70 2.22
N ILE A 207 -34.00 -4.50 2.00
CA ILE A 207 -33.01 -5.59 1.92
C ILE A 207 -32.32 -5.67 3.28
N LEU A 208 -32.34 -6.85 3.89
CA LEU A 208 -31.74 -7.12 5.19
C LEU A 208 -30.46 -7.95 5.00
N LEU A 209 -29.33 -7.42 5.46
CA LEU A 209 -28.02 -8.06 5.41
C LEU A 209 -27.46 -8.31 6.81
N ASP A 210 -26.60 -9.31 6.97
CA ASP A 210 -25.70 -9.38 8.13
C ASP A 210 -24.47 -8.46 7.96
N SER A 211 -23.78 -8.15 9.07
CA SER A 211 -22.64 -7.23 9.06
C SER A 211 -21.39 -7.73 8.32
N LYS A 212 -21.38 -8.97 7.83
CA LYS A 212 -20.40 -9.48 6.87
C LYS A 212 -20.93 -9.42 5.45
N GLU A 213 -22.19 -9.77 5.23
CA GLU A 213 -22.82 -9.74 3.90
C GLU A 213 -22.90 -8.33 3.29
N VAL A 214 -22.98 -7.29 4.12
CA VAL A 214 -22.88 -5.89 3.66
C VAL A 214 -21.56 -5.57 2.94
N SER A 215 -20.46 -6.27 3.25
CA SER A 215 -19.19 -6.11 2.52
C SER A 215 -19.32 -6.45 1.02
N TRP A 216 -20.25 -7.33 0.65
CA TRP A 216 -20.51 -7.75 -0.73
C TRP A 216 -21.60 -6.93 -1.43
N ALA A 217 -22.17 -5.92 -0.76
CA ALA A 217 -23.14 -5.01 -1.33
C ALA A 217 -22.47 -3.83 -2.06
N TRP A 218 -23.05 -3.42 -3.19
CA TRP A 218 -22.57 -2.30 -4.00
C TRP A 218 -23.73 -1.55 -4.64
N GLU A 219 -23.68 -0.22 -4.62
CA GLU A 219 -24.63 0.66 -5.33
C GLU A 219 -23.88 1.50 -6.37
N ALA A 220 -23.76 0.95 -7.57
CA ALA A 220 -23.10 1.60 -8.71
C ALA A 220 -24.04 2.62 -9.37
N VAL A 221 -23.47 3.69 -9.92
CA VAL A 221 -24.17 4.56 -10.87
C VAL A 221 -24.23 3.84 -12.22
N VAL A 222 -25.38 3.86 -12.89
CA VAL A 222 -25.46 3.45 -14.30
C VAL A 222 -25.07 4.66 -15.13
N GLU A 223 -23.93 4.58 -15.80
CA GLU A 223 -23.49 5.60 -16.75
C GLU A 223 -24.43 5.57 -17.98
N PRO A 224 -25.03 6.71 -18.39
CA PRO A 224 -25.80 6.74 -19.63
C PRO A 224 -24.85 6.54 -20.82
N GLY A 225 -25.28 5.79 -21.84
CA GLY A 225 -24.49 5.53 -23.07
C GLY A 225 -24.32 6.75 -23.99
N ASN A 226 -24.31 7.96 -23.42
CA ASN A 226 -24.37 9.25 -24.08
C ASN A 226 -23.26 10.13 -23.46
N GLU A 227 -22.47 10.81 -24.28
CA GLU A 227 -21.30 11.60 -23.83
C GLU A 227 -21.64 12.93 -23.13
N GLU A 228 -22.58 12.94 -22.18
CA GLU A 228 -22.77 14.09 -21.28
C GLU A 228 -21.65 14.15 -20.24
N SER A 229 -21.02 15.32 -20.12
CA SER A 229 -19.71 15.52 -19.49
C SER A 229 -19.59 15.21 -17.99
N PHE A 230 -20.67 14.77 -17.34
CA PHE A 230 -20.69 14.33 -15.94
C PHE A 230 -21.46 13.01 -15.71
N GLY A 231 -21.73 12.20 -16.74
CA GLY A 231 -22.57 10.98 -16.65
C GLY A 231 -22.21 10.02 -15.51
N ALA A 232 -20.92 9.77 -15.27
CA ALA A 232 -20.43 8.93 -14.17
C ALA A 232 -20.58 9.53 -12.75
N PHE A 233 -20.86 10.83 -12.62
CA PHE A 233 -20.86 11.53 -11.33
C PHE A 233 -22.25 11.56 -10.69
N TYR A 234 -22.40 10.78 -9.62
CA TYR A 234 -23.60 10.74 -8.77
C TYR A 234 -24.03 12.15 -8.32
N SER A 235 -25.33 12.41 -8.40
CA SER A 235 -25.98 13.67 -7.99
C SER A 235 -25.60 14.93 -8.78
N PHE A 236 -24.72 14.83 -9.79
CA PHE A 236 -24.36 15.94 -10.68
C PHE A 236 -24.78 15.68 -12.13
N GLY A 237 -24.41 14.54 -12.70
CA GLY A 237 -24.87 14.11 -14.03
C GLY A 237 -26.07 13.17 -13.94
N HIS A 238 -25.85 11.95 -13.41
CA HIS A 238 -26.86 10.89 -13.45
C HIS A 238 -27.32 10.38 -12.07
N ASN A 239 -28.50 9.78 -12.04
CA ASN A 239 -29.17 9.28 -10.83
C ASN A 239 -29.67 7.84 -10.93
N GLU A 240 -29.60 7.18 -12.09
CA GLU A 240 -29.87 5.74 -12.21
C GLU A 240 -28.76 4.92 -11.54
N ARG A 241 -29.15 3.80 -10.95
CA ARG A 241 -28.29 2.97 -10.10
C ARG A 241 -28.65 1.51 -10.25
N VAL A 242 -27.67 0.65 -10.01
CA VAL A 242 -27.86 -0.79 -9.85
C VAL A 242 -27.32 -1.22 -8.48
N LEU A 243 -28.06 -2.08 -7.79
CA LEU A 243 -27.62 -2.73 -6.56
C LEU A 243 -27.10 -4.13 -6.92
N VAL A 244 -25.88 -4.46 -6.48
CA VAL A 244 -25.25 -5.77 -6.68
C VAL A 244 -24.91 -6.37 -5.32
N LEU A 245 -25.25 -7.64 -5.12
CA LEU A 245 -24.89 -8.45 -3.95
C LEU A 245 -24.02 -9.62 -4.42
N GLY A 246 -22.69 -9.49 -4.35
CA GLY A 246 -21.79 -10.50 -4.91
C GLY A 246 -20.33 -10.35 -4.47
N PRO A 247 -19.64 -11.47 -4.14
CA PRO A 247 -18.22 -11.47 -3.84
C PRO A 247 -17.35 -11.48 -5.10
N LEU A 248 -16.13 -10.97 -4.94
CA LEU A 248 -15.03 -11.10 -5.90
C LEU A 248 -13.82 -11.62 -5.11
N ILE A 249 -13.62 -12.94 -5.08
CA ILE A 249 -12.66 -13.62 -4.19
C ILE A 249 -12.09 -14.89 -4.84
N LEU A 250 -10.77 -15.10 -4.69
CA LEU A 250 -10.13 -16.41 -4.57
C LEU A 250 -9.14 -16.40 -3.37
N ARG A 251 -8.64 -17.55 -2.92
CA ARG A 251 -7.77 -17.71 -1.72
C ARG A 251 -6.77 -18.88 -1.86
N GLY A 252 -5.68 -18.87 -1.07
CA GLY A 252 -4.73 -19.98 -0.87
C GLY A 252 -3.84 -19.82 0.38
N GLU A 253 -3.22 -20.91 0.87
CA GLU A 253 -2.42 -20.98 2.14
C GLU A 253 -1.30 -22.06 2.06
N PHE A 254 -0.15 -21.91 2.78
CA PHE A 254 0.42 -22.86 3.79
C PHE A 254 1.76 -22.40 4.45
N ARG A 255 2.57 -23.29 5.11
CA ARG A 255 3.40 -22.97 6.32
C ARG A 255 4.83 -23.58 6.47
N ASP A 256 5.53 -23.04 7.50
CA ASP A 256 6.46 -23.64 8.52
C ASP A 256 7.93 -24.04 8.21
N VAL A 257 8.87 -23.57 9.09
CA VAL A 257 9.84 -24.33 9.95
C VAL A 257 11.02 -23.42 10.44
N ASP A 258 11.57 -23.69 11.64
CA ASP A 258 12.39 -22.80 12.50
C ASP A 258 13.94 -22.89 12.44
N GLU A 259 14.57 -21.85 13.01
CA GLU A 259 15.89 -21.70 13.70
C GLU A 259 17.14 -22.56 13.34
N MET A 260 18.33 -21.94 13.34
CA MET A 260 19.23 -21.90 14.53
C MET A 260 20.68 -21.45 14.20
N MET A 261 21.21 -20.39 14.88
CA MET A 261 22.50 -20.36 15.63
C MET A 261 23.02 -18.95 15.98
N LYS A 262 23.98 -18.88 16.91
CA LYS A 262 24.49 -17.65 17.56
C LYS A 262 26.03 -17.66 17.72
N GLN A 263 26.60 -16.44 17.74
CA GLN A 263 27.90 -16.03 18.33
C GLN A 263 29.22 -16.56 17.72
N LEU A 264 30.14 -15.65 17.37
CA LEU A 264 31.29 -15.28 18.23
C LEU A 264 31.99 -13.98 17.74
N ASN A 265 32.96 -13.44 18.49
CA ASN A 265 33.49 -12.06 18.32
C ASN A 265 35.00 -11.95 18.71
N PRO A 266 35.71 -10.79 18.79
CA PRO A 266 36.80 -10.46 17.86
C PRO A 266 38.17 -10.08 18.51
N ARG A 267 39.19 -9.70 17.68
CA ARG A 267 40.32 -8.72 17.91
C ARG A 267 41.49 -8.94 16.89
N GLU A 268 42.35 -7.98 16.43
CA GLU A 268 42.51 -6.54 16.78
C GLU A 268 43.22 -5.55 15.76
N ARG A 269 44.50 -5.75 15.36
CA ARG A 269 45.58 -4.75 15.65
C ARG A 269 46.13 -3.86 14.49
N LYS A 270 46.59 -2.63 14.79
CA LYS A 270 46.70 -1.46 13.85
C LYS A 270 47.97 -1.36 12.95
N GLY A 271 47.85 -0.54 11.90
CA GLY A 271 48.89 -0.15 10.92
C GLY A 271 48.56 1.20 10.24
N LEU A 272 49.23 1.56 9.12
CA LEU A 272 49.00 2.77 8.30
C LEU A 272 47.50 2.95 7.97
N ALA A 273 46.97 4.18 7.87
CA ALA A 273 45.52 4.38 7.67
C ALA A 273 45.10 5.67 6.95
N LEU A 274 43.95 5.59 6.26
CA LEU A 274 43.14 6.70 5.77
C LEU A 274 42.03 7.01 6.79
N LYS A 275 41.91 8.27 7.22
CA LYS A 275 40.76 8.80 7.94
C LYS A 275 39.78 9.43 6.97
N VAL A 276 38.48 9.20 7.17
CA VAL A 276 37.39 9.77 6.36
C VAL A 276 36.22 10.14 7.27
N SER A 277 35.65 11.32 7.06
CA SER A 277 34.32 11.72 7.52
C SER A 277 33.37 11.51 6.33
N LEU A 278 32.52 10.49 6.45
CA LEU A 278 31.52 10.07 5.47
C LEU A 278 30.16 10.61 5.91
N ILE A 279 29.50 11.42 5.09
CA ILE A 279 28.11 11.83 5.30
C ILE A 279 27.22 11.09 4.30
N SER A 280 26.62 9.99 4.75
CA SER A 280 25.75 9.12 3.95
C SER A 280 24.28 9.26 4.30
N GLY A 281 23.93 9.92 5.40
CA GLY A 281 22.60 9.90 6.00
C GLY A 281 22.28 8.55 6.67
N PRO A 282 21.26 8.45 7.54
CA PRO A 282 21.10 7.29 8.41
C PRO A 282 20.76 6.01 7.62
N GLY A 283 21.35 4.88 8.01
CA GLY A 283 21.32 3.62 7.25
C GLY A 283 22.16 3.61 5.96
N GLY A 284 22.62 4.77 5.48
CA GLY A 284 23.49 4.87 4.30
C GLY A 284 24.89 4.28 4.56
N VAL A 285 25.46 3.64 3.54
CA VAL A 285 26.73 2.89 3.64
C VAL A 285 27.78 3.41 2.67
N GLY A 286 29.05 3.29 3.05
CA GLY A 286 30.18 3.58 2.18
C GLY A 286 31.25 2.50 2.26
N ALA A 287 31.60 1.88 1.13
CA ALA A 287 32.65 0.86 1.04
C ALA A 287 33.89 1.43 0.32
N PHE A 288 35.07 1.01 0.75
CA PHE A 288 36.34 1.64 0.40
C PHE A 288 37.37 0.61 -0.11
N TRP A 289 38.03 0.90 -1.23
CA TRP A 289 39.12 0.10 -1.80
C TRP A 289 40.34 0.97 -2.12
N LEU A 290 41.53 0.35 -2.15
CA LEU A 290 42.76 0.91 -2.70
C LEU A 290 43.30 -0.01 -3.79
N ASN A 291 43.44 0.50 -5.02
CA ASN A 291 43.96 -0.26 -6.16
C ASN A 291 43.21 -1.57 -6.50
N GLY A 292 41.98 -1.74 -6.01
CA GLY A 292 41.17 -2.97 -6.12
C GLY A 292 41.05 -3.81 -4.84
N VAL A 293 41.86 -3.53 -3.80
CA VAL A 293 41.84 -4.27 -2.52
C VAL A 293 40.98 -3.52 -1.49
N TYR A 294 40.07 -4.23 -0.83
CA TYR A 294 39.08 -3.68 0.11
C TYR A 294 39.71 -3.29 1.45
N LEU A 295 39.32 -2.12 1.97
CA LEU A 295 39.83 -1.52 3.20
C LEU A 295 38.82 -1.53 4.37
N GLY A 296 37.51 -1.66 4.11
CA GLY A 296 36.45 -1.60 5.10
C GLY A 296 35.22 -0.79 4.66
N THR A 297 34.12 -0.91 5.41
CA THR A 297 32.91 -0.09 5.32
C THR A 297 32.91 1.06 6.34
N GLY A 298 32.10 2.08 6.09
CA GLY A 298 31.40 2.84 7.13
C GLY A 298 29.89 2.70 6.96
N ILE A 299 29.17 2.51 8.06
CA ILE A 299 27.71 2.42 8.11
C ILE A 299 27.24 3.54 9.03
N ALA A 300 26.30 4.36 8.56
CA ALA A 300 25.64 5.35 9.38
C ALA A 300 24.50 4.68 10.16
N ASP A 301 24.54 4.75 11.48
CA ASP A 301 23.53 4.12 12.32
C ASP A 301 22.12 4.70 12.08
N ILE A 302 21.17 3.83 11.81
CA ILE A 302 19.76 4.15 11.57
C ILE A 302 18.99 4.37 12.88
N GLU A 303 19.36 3.69 13.97
CA GLU A 303 18.65 3.77 15.25
C GLU A 303 18.90 5.11 15.95
N THR A 304 20.13 5.63 15.88
CA THR A 304 20.50 6.95 16.41
C THR A 304 20.34 8.10 15.40
N ALA A 305 19.74 7.86 14.24
CA ALA A 305 19.58 8.83 13.14
C ALA A 305 20.91 9.52 12.75
N GLN A 306 22.01 8.74 12.69
CA GLN A 306 23.35 9.24 12.44
C GLN A 306 23.49 9.76 11.01
N GLN A 307 23.83 11.03 10.84
CA GLN A 307 24.11 11.61 9.51
C GLN A 307 25.54 11.33 9.02
N GLU A 308 26.53 11.34 9.92
CA GLU A 308 27.96 11.33 9.59
C GLU A 308 28.76 10.29 10.40
N VAL A 309 29.64 9.55 9.72
CA VAL A 309 30.50 8.48 10.27
C VAL A 309 31.97 8.84 10.11
N ASN A 310 32.74 8.73 11.19
CA ASN A 310 34.18 9.01 11.20
C ASN A 310 35.01 7.71 11.26
N LEU A 311 35.72 7.41 10.17
CA LEU A 311 36.44 6.16 9.94
C LEU A 311 37.96 6.30 10.12
N THR A 312 38.65 5.17 10.32
CA THR A 312 40.12 5.07 10.22
C THR A 312 40.49 3.71 9.60
N LEU A 313 40.40 3.67 8.27
CA LEU A 313 40.57 2.49 7.42
C LEU A 313 42.06 2.19 7.24
N ARG A 314 42.50 0.97 7.53
CA ARG A 314 43.93 0.62 7.46
C ARG A 314 44.32 0.29 6.03
N ILE A 315 45.47 0.79 5.60
CA ILE A 315 46.09 0.50 4.31
C ILE A 315 47.20 -0.55 4.53
N PRO A 316 47.05 -1.78 4.03
CA PRO A 316 48.12 -2.78 4.09
C PRO A 316 49.28 -2.37 3.18
N HIS A 317 50.53 -2.51 3.65
CA HIS A 317 51.71 -2.01 2.94
C HIS A 317 51.93 -2.67 1.57
N ASN A 318 51.48 -3.90 1.38
CA ASN A 318 51.55 -4.66 0.12
C ASN A 318 50.58 -4.15 -0.97
N VAL A 319 49.56 -3.38 -0.61
CA VAL A 319 48.59 -2.80 -1.58
C VAL A 319 49.16 -1.54 -2.26
N ILE A 320 50.17 -0.92 -1.63
CA ILE A 320 50.74 0.36 -2.09
C ILE A 320 51.69 0.12 -3.27
N ARG A 321 51.29 0.59 -4.45
CA ARG A 321 52.10 0.60 -5.67
C ARG A 321 53.18 1.69 -5.54
N GLN A 322 54.33 1.36 -4.96
CA GLN A 322 55.43 2.29 -4.73
C GLN A 322 55.90 2.96 -6.04
N GLY A 323 56.21 4.26 -5.98
CA GLY A 323 56.65 5.04 -7.15
C GLY A 323 55.60 5.22 -8.25
N ARG A 324 54.35 4.77 -8.07
CA ARG A 324 53.26 4.84 -9.05
C ARG A 324 52.05 5.57 -8.47
N LYS A 325 51.11 5.98 -9.35
CA LYS A 325 49.79 6.45 -8.89
C LYS A 325 49.06 5.30 -8.18
N ASN A 326 48.39 5.64 -7.09
CA ASN A 326 47.54 4.76 -6.30
C ASN A 326 46.13 5.37 -6.31
N VAL A 327 45.09 4.54 -6.44
CA VAL A 327 43.70 5.00 -6.59
C VAL A 327 42.87 4.48 -5.42
N ILE A 328 42.28 5.41 -4.66
CA ILE A 328 41.25 5.11 -3.67
C ILE A 328 39.92 5.14 -4.39
N THR A 329 39.16 4.04 -4.33
CA THR A 329 37.79 3.94 -4.86
C THR A 329 36.83 3.87 -3.69
N ILE A 330 35.75 4.66 -3.74
CA ILE A 330 34.74 4.72 -2.69
C ILE A 330 33.37 4.62 -3.36
N VAL A 331 32.58 3.63 -2.95
CA VAL A 331 31.18 3.48 -3.32
C VAL A 331 30.37 3.95 -2.12
N ILE A 332 29.47 4.89 -2.33
CA ILE A 332 28.54 5.37 -1.29
C ILE A 332 27.13 5.05 -1.79
N ASP A 333 26.38 4.31 -1.00
CA ASP A 333 24.93 4.20 -1.15
C ASP A 333 24.27 5.09 -0.08
N PRO A 334 23.82 6.31 -0.45
CA PRO A 334 23.28 7.27 0.50
C PRO A 334 21.82 6.98 0.84
N ALA A 335 21.43 7.38 2.04
CA ALA A 335 20.02 7.61 2.37
C ALA A 335 19.43 8.71 1.45
N PRO A 336 18.10 8.69 1.19
CA PRO A 336 17.39 9.77 0.52
C PRO A 336 17.68 11.15 1.14
N LEU A 337 17.44 12.24 0.41
CA LEU A 337 17.56 13.59 0.96
C LEU A 337 16.44 13.86 1.98
N GLU A 338 16.71 14.74 2.94
CA GLU A 338 15.78 15.04 4.04
C GLU A 338 14.55 15.83 3.58
N GLU A 339 13.42 15.62 4.27
CA GLU A 339 12.25 16.48 4.14
C GLU A 339 12.49 17.88 4.75
N ALA A 340 11.90 18.91 4.16
CA ALA A 340 11.92 20.28 4.69
C ALA A 340 10.54 20.66 5.28
N GLY A 341 10.48 20.97 6.57
CA GLY A 341 9.22 21.41 7.21
C GLY A 341 9.36 21.83 8.66
N ALA A 342 8.36 22.53 9.19
CA ALA A 342 8.37 23.05 10.56
C ALA A 342 8.50 21.96 11.66
N TYR A 343 8.14 20.71 11.34
CA TYR A 343 8.20 19.58 12.26
C TYR A 343 9.61 18.99 12.47
N THR A 344 10.59 19.26 11.59
CA THR A 344 11.99 18.82 11.76
C THR A 344 12.85 19.84 12.54
N GLY A 345 12.28 20.99 12.91
CA GLY A 345 12.96 22.05 13.67
C GLY A 345 14.08 22.79 12.92
N THR A 346 14.42 22.37 11.69
CA THR A 346 15.51 22.98 10.90
C THR A 346 15.11 23.10 9.42
N THR A 347 15.09 24.33 8.91
CA THR A 347 14.70 24.64 7.52
C THR A 347 15.76 24.28 6.48
N GLU A 348 16.99 23.96 6.92
CA GLU A 348 18.14 23.67 6.04
C GLU A 348 18.44 22.17 5.92
N SER A 349 17.64 21.30 6.56
CA SER A 349 17.79 19.83 6.58
C SER A 349 17.93 19.22 5.17
N ILE A 350 17.09 19.64 4.22
CA ILE A 350 17.15 19.22 2.80
C ILE A 350 18.48 19.55 2.09
N SER A 351 19.28 20.48 2.62
CA SER A 351 20.61 20.83 2.07
C SER A 351 21.74 19.94 2.61
N ALA A 352 21.45 18.97 3.48
CA ALA A 352 22.42 18.03 4.02
C ALA A 352 23.13 17.26 2.87
N PRO A 353 24.46 17.43 2.69
CA PRO A 353 25.15 16.81 1.57
C PRO A 353 25.24 15.29 1.74
N ARG A 354 25.46 14.60 0.61
CA ARG A 354 25.82 13.18 0.58
C ARG A 354 27.21 13.05 -0.06
N GLY A 355 28.14 12.36 0.61
CA GLY A 355 29.52 12.23 0.14
C GLY A 355 30.57 12.22 1.26
N ILE A 356 31.75 12.78 0.97
CA ILE A 356 32.86 12.90 1.91
C ILE A 356 32.95 14.35 2.40
N ARG A 357 32.82 14.55 3.71
CA ARG A 357 32.90 15.89 4.33
C ARG A 357 34.33 16.28 4.74
N GLY A 358 35.19 15.29 4.99
CA GLY A 358 36.60 15.50 5.31
C GLY A 358 37.43 14.22 5.23
N TYR A 359 38.75 14.34 5.07
CA TYR A 359 39.67 13.20 4.97
C TYR A 359 41.08 13.55 5.44
N SER A 360 41.87 12.53 5.80
CA SER A 360 43.30 12.68 6.10
C SER A 360 44.04 11.35 5.91
N LEU A 361 45.13 11.35 5.15
CA LEU A 361 45.98 10.16 4.96
C LEU A 361 47.12 10.17 5.97
N LEU A 362 47.06 9.32 6.99
CA LEU A 362 48.05 9.34 8.08
C LEU A 362 49.46 9.01 7.55
N GLY A 363 50.42 9.88 7.84
CA GLY A 363 51.78 9.79 7.29
C GLY A 363 51.98 10.50 5.95
N ARG A 364 50.99 11.25 5.45
CA ARG A 364 51.09 12.15 4.29
C ARG A 364 50.38 13.47 4.57
N ASP A 365 50.65 14.46 3.73
CA ASP A 365 49.86 15.70 3.66
C ASP A 365 48.52 15.44 2.94
N THR A 366 47.48 16.23 3.24
CA THR A 366 46.15 16.09 2.62
C THR A 366 46.16 16.46 1.13
N SER A 367 47.04 17.37 0.70
CA SER A 367 47.21 17.76 -0.71
C SER A 367 47.72 16.62 -1.62
N ALA A 368 48.11 15.47 -1.04
CA ALA A 368 48.53 14.29 -1.79
C ALA A 368 47.39 13.52 -2.49
N ILE A 369 46.12 13.97 -2.37
CA ILE A 369 44.95 13.31 -2.99
C ILE A 369 44.21 14.28 -3.93
N GLU A 370 44.13 13.91 -5.21
CA GLU A 370 43.25 14.51 -6.21
C GLU A 370 41.93 13.72 -6.25
N TRP A 371 40.79 14.36 -6.01
CA TRP A 371 39.48 13.70 -6.00
C TRP A 371 38.74 13.83 -7.33
N LYS A 372 37.95 12.80 -7.66
CA LYS A 372 36.94 12.80 -8.72
C LYS A 372 35.68 12.14 -8.19
N ILE A 373 34.52 12.68 -8.56
CA ILE A 373 33.20 12.20 -8.17
C ILE A 373 32.36 12.00 -9.42
N GLN A 374 31.46 11.02 -9.40
CA GLN A 374 30.59 10.68 -10.52
C GLN A 374 29.25 10.17 -10.00
N GLY A 375 28.19 10.95 -10.22
CA GLY A 375 26.81 10.51 -10.05
C GLY A 375 26.28 9.84 -11.32
N ASN A 376 24.99 9.99 -11.60
CA ASN A 376 24.38 9.60 -12.86
C ASN A 376 25.07 10.28 -14.08
N THR A 377 24.98 9.65 -15.25
CA THR A 377 25.50 10.23 -16.50
C THR A 377 24.81 11.56 -16.77
N GLY A 378 25.58 12.64 -16.98
CA GLY A 378 25.05 13.99 -17.23
C GLY A 378 24.54 14.76 -16.01
N GLY A 379 24.54 14.16 -14.81
CA GLY A 379 24.12 14.84 -13.58
C GLY A 379 22.65 15.29 -13.60
N TRP A 380 22.36 16.42 -12.95
CA TRP A 380 21.00 16.95 -12.81
C TRP A 380 20.39 17.45 -14.13
N GLU A 381 21.21 17.95 -15.06
CA GLU A 381 20.72 18.67 -16.24
C GLU A 381 20.79 17.81 -17.52
N GLN A 382 21.94 17.15 -17.73
CA GLN A 382 22.31 16.50 -19.00
C GLN A 382 22.06 14.98 -18.99
N TYR A 383 21.25 14.48 -18.04
CA TYR A 383 20.88 13.06 -17.99
C TYR A 383 20.15 12.61 -19.27
N PRO A 384 20.47 11.44 -19.85
CA PRO A 384 19.98 11.07 -21.18
C PRO A 384 18.51 10.58 -21.16
N ASP A 385 18.11 9.81 -20.15
CA ASP A 385 16.76 9.25 -20.07
C ASP A 385 15.74 10.30 -19.60
N LYS A 386 15.10 10.98 -20.55
CA LYS A 386 14.08 12.00 -20.27
C LYS A 386 12.69 11.43 -20.00
N VAL A 387 12.45 10.13 -20.23
CA VAL A 387 11.14 9.49 -19.99
C VAL A 387 11.06 8.97 -18.55
N ARG A 388 12.10 8.29 -18.08
CA ARG A 388 12.16 7.79 -16.69
C ARG A 388 12.66 8.83 -15.69
N GLY A 389 13.32 9.88 -16.18
CA GLY A 389 13.70 11.05 -15.39
C GLY A 389 14.97 10.87 -14.54
N VAL A 390 15.39 11.98 -13.94
CA VAL A 390 16.70 12.14 -13.28
C VAL A 390 16.96 11.21 -12.09
N PHE A 391 15.91 10.77 -11.39
CA PHE A 391 16.01 9.93 -10.20
C PHE A 391 15.96 8.42 -10.46
N ASN A 392 15.65 7.99 -11.70
CA ASN A 392 15.51 6.56 -12.02
C ASN A 392 16.84 5.79 -11.96
N VAL A 393 17.98 6.48 -12.12
CA VAL A 393 19.31 5.88 -12.09
C VAL A 393 20.28 6.71 -11.24
N GLY A 394 21.07 6.02 -10.42
CA GLY A 394 22.18 6.54 -9.66
C GLY A 394 23.50 6.57 -10.43
N GLY A 395 24.61 6.41 -9.69
CA GLY A 395 25.97 6.59 -10.18
C GLY A 395 26.78 5.33 -10.47
N LEU A 396 26.20 4.12 -10.41
CA LEU A 396 26.93 2.87 -10.67
C LEU A 396 27.40 2.76 -12.13
N TYR A 397 28.42 1.94 -12.42
CA TYR A 397 28.93 1.80 -13.78
C TYR A 397 27.85 1.30 -14.77
N GLY A 398 27.05 0.30 -14.36
CA GLY A 398 25.98 -0.24 -15.18
C GLY A 398 24.87 0.75 -15.47
N GLU A 399 24.41 1.50 -14.46
CA GLU A 399 23.46 2.61 -14.61
C GLU A 399 23.96 3.65 -15.64
N ARG A 400 25.21 4.10 -15.49
CA ARG A 400 25.83 5.07 -16.40
C ARG A 400 26.05 4.53 -17.82
N LYS A 401 25.95 3.21 -18.01
CA LYS A 401 26.04 2.51 -19.30
C LYS A 401 24.68 1.96 -19.78
N GLY A 402 23.58 2.20 -19.07
CA GLY A 402 22.26 1.72 -19.44
C GLY A 402 22.06 0.20 -19.34
N TRP A 403 22.81 -0.49 -18.48
CA TRP A 403 22.68 -1.95 -18.28
C TRP A 403 21.29 -2.38 -17.77
N ASN A 404 20.51 -1.43 -17.23
CA ASN A 404 19.11 -1.60 -16.87
C ASN A 404 18.13 -1.57 -18.07
N LEU A 405 18.53 -1.01 -19.23
CA LEU A 405 17.61 -0.66 -20.31
C LEU A 405 17.29 -1.83 -21.25
N PRO A 406 16.07 -1.93 -21.81
CA PRO A 406 15.74 -2.88 -22.88
C PRO A 406 16.72 -2.74 -24.06
N GLY A 407 17.10 -3.85 -24.69
CA GLY A 407 17.94 -3.83 -25.90
C GLY A 407 19.43 -3.49 -25.71
N TYR A 408 19.92 -3.24 -24.49
CA TYR A 408 21.38 -3.26 -24.23
C TYR A 408 21.97 -4.65 -24.56
N ASP A 409 23.12 -4.67 -25.25
CA ASP A 409 23.86 -5.88 -25.65
C ASP A 409 24.64 -6.46 -24.45
N ASP A 410 24.08 -7.54 -23.92
CA ASP A 410 24.58 -8.35 -22.80
C ASP A 410 25.43 -9.56 -23.25
N GLY A 411 25.51 -9.85 -24.56
CA GLY A 411 26.04 -11.10 -25.12
C GLY A 411 27.55 -11.35 -25.00
N ARG A 412 28.26 -10.58 -24.17
CA ARG A 412 29.70 -10.74 -23.85
C ARG A 412 29.98 -10.96 -22.36
N TRP A 413 28.96 -10.86 -21.52
CA TRP A 413 29.05 -11.17 -20.09
C TRP A 413 29.07 -12.69 -19.92
N GLU A 414 29.34 -13.17 -18.71
CA GLU A 414 29.40 -14.60 -18.43
C GLU A 414 28.00 -15.21 -18.35
N ASN A 415 27.83 -16.44 -18.85
CA ASN A 415 26.52 -17.09 -18.97
C ASN A 415 26.45 -18.34 -18.07
N GLU A 416 25.94 -18.19 -16.83
CA GLU A 416 25.53 -19.34 -16.04
C GLU A 416 24.26 -19.97 -16.67
N HIS A 417 24.23 -21.29 -16.82
CA HIS A 417 23.22 -21.98 -17.61
C HIS A 417 21.85 -22.10 -16.90
N PHE A 418 20.79 -21.98 -17.69
CA PHE A 418 19.38 -21.93 -17.28
C PHE A 418 18.70 -23.31 -17.30
N ASP A 419 17.90 -23.63 -16.27
CA ASP A 419 17.22 -24.93 -16.10
C ASP A 419 15.70 -24.90 -16.37
N GLY A 420 15.12 -23.71 -16.59
CA GLY A 420 13.67 -23.53 -16.76
C GLY A 420 12.91 -23.01 -15.54
N LYS A 421 13.57 -22.73 -14.39
CA LYS A 421 12.91 -22.19 -13.19
C LYS A 421 13.52 -20.95 -12.56
N HIS A 422 14.79 -20.65 -12.82
CA HIS A 422 15.51 -19.55 -12.16
C HIS A 422 15.91 -18.47 -13.18
N LEU A 423 16.02 -17.21 -12.75
CA LEU A 423 16.38 -16.11 -13.66
C LEU A 423 17.75 -16.33 -14.32
N VAL A 424 17.82 -16.10 -15.64
CA VAL A 424 19.08 -16.17 -16.40
C VAL A 424 20.09 -15.23 -15.74
N THR A 425 21.16 -15.82 -15.20
CA THR A 425 22.19 -15.12 -14.46
C THR A 425 23.34 -14.82 -15.39
N VAL A 426 23.48 -13.52 -15.69
CA VAL A 426 24.48 -12.97 -16.58
C VAL A 426 25.37 -12.06 -15.75
N THR A 427 26.58 -12.51 -15.42
CA THR A 427 27.45 -11.84 -14.43
C THR A 427 28.52 -10.94 -15.06
N ALA A 428 28.82 -9.86 -14.34
CA ALA A 428 30.12 -9.20 -14.40
C ALA A 428 30.96 -9.73 -13.22
N ASP A 429 31.91 -10.62 -13.54
CA ASP A 429 32.92 -11.28 -12.70
C ASP A 429 33.19 -10.64 -11.33
N LEU A 430 32.94 -11.41 -10.26
CA LEU A 430 33.30 -11.11 -8.87
C LEU A 430 34.41 -12.05 -8.34
N ASP A 431 34.79 -13.08 -9.08
CA ASP A 431 35.66 -14.17 -8.64
C ASP A 431 37.16 -13.86 -8.87
N GLU A 432 37.51 -12.93 -9.77
CA GLU A 432 38.88 -12.38 -9.86
C GLU A 432 39.29 -11.51 -8.64
N VAL A 433 38.36 -11.15 -7.74
CA VAL A 433 38.65 -10.25 -6.60
C VAL A 433 39.15 -11.04 -5.38
N GLN A 434 40.39 -10.76 -4.94
CA GLN A 434 41.04 -11.40 -3.77
C GLN A 434 40.33 -11.19 -2.40
N ASP A 435 39.23 -10.44 -2.37
CA ASP A 435 38.48 -10.03 -1.18
C ASP A 435 36.99 -10.42 -1.34
N SER A 436 36.70 -11.71 -1.15
CA SER A 436 35.38 -12.34 -1.28
C SER A 436 34.21 -11.46 -0.80
N GLY A 437 33.12 -11.39 -1.56
CA GLY A 437 31.86 -10.73 -1.18
C GLY A 437 31.81 -9.20 -1.40
N ALA A 438 32.94 -8.50 -1.24
CA ALA A 438 32.98 -7.03 -1.28
C ALA A 438 33.09 -6.47 -2.72
N GLY A 439 31.95 -6.20 -3.37
CA GLY A 439 31.90 -5.69 -4.74
C GLY A 439 30.50 -5.25 -5.21
N ILE A 440 30.39 -4.90 -6.49
CA ILE A 440 29.11 -4.59 -7.14
C ILE A 440 28.95 -5.54 -8.33
N GLY A 441 28.07 -6.52 -8.21
CA GLY A 441 27.65 -7.35 -9.33
C GLY A 441 26.45 -6.76 -10.07
N TRP A 442 26.25 -7.21 -11.30
CA TRP A 442 25.04 -6.96 -12.08
C TRP A 442 24.53 -8.28 -12.64
N TRP A 443 23.20 -8.40 -12.71
CA TRP A 443 22.45 -9.52 -13.24
C TRP A 443 21.40 -9.00 -14.21
N ARG A 444 21.14 -9.74 -15.29
CA ARG A 444 20.22 -9.30 -16.33
C ARG A 444 19.57 -10.50 -17.01
N GLY A 445 18.24 -10.50 -17.05
CA GLY A 445 17.43 -11.58 -17.62
C GLY A 445 16.30 -11.04 -18.48
N ARG A 446 15.66 -11.96 -19.22
CA ARG A 446 14.45 -11.70 -19.99
C ARG A 446 13.37 -12.64 -19.50
N ILE A 447 12.16 -12.12 -19.30
CA ILE A 447 10.99 -12.90 -18.87
C ILE A 447 9.85 -12.66 -19.86
N GLU A 448 9.02 -13.68 -20.09
CA GLU A 448 7.78 -13.55 -20.83
C GLU A 448 6.60 -13.56 -19.85
N VAL A 449 5.67 -12.62 -20.01
CA VAL A 449 4.52 -12.42 -19.13
C VAL A 449 3.24 -12.43 -19.95
N GLU A 450 2.24 -13.17 -19.48
CA GLU A 450 0.91 -13.19 -20.06
C GLU A 450 -0.13 -12.65 -19.07
N TYR A 451 -0.89 -11.66 -19.51
CA TYR A 451 -2.09 -11.16 -18.84
C TYR A 451 -3.32 -11.72 -19.56
N PRO A 452 -4.03 -12.71 -18.97
CA PRO A 452 -5.25 -13.25 -19.57
C PRO A 452 -6.35 -12.20 -19.65
N ASP A 453 -7.08 -12.20 -20.76
CA ASP A 453 -8.22 -11.29 -20.95
C ASP A 453 -9.30 -11.56 -19.89
N GLY A 454 -9.69 -10.50 -19.17
CA GLY A 454 -10.67 -10.58 -18.08
C GLY A 454 -10.10 -10.76 -16.67
N LEU A 455 -8.77 -10.73 -16.47
CA LEU A 455 -8.14 -10.73 -15.15
C LEU A 455 -7.36 -9.42 -14.88
N ASP A 456 -7.61 -8.81 -13.72
CA ASP A 456 -6.68 -7.86 -13.10
C ASP A 456 -5.74 -8.69 -12.21
N LEU A 457 -4.54 -8.96 -12.73
CA LEU A 457 -3.54 -9.85 -12.18
C LEU A 457 -2.25 -9.07 -11.97
N HIS A 458 -1.68 -9.17 -10.77
CA HIS A 458 -0.45 -8.49 -10.37
C HIS A 458 0.70 -9.47 -10.19
N TYR A 459 1.92 -8.96 -10.36
CA TYR A 459 3.15 -9.72 -10.17
C TYR A 459 4.10 -8.98 -9.25
N SER A 460 4.77 -9.73 -8.39
CA SER A 460 5.83 -9.23 -7.52
C SER A 460 7.13 -9.99 -7.74
N PHE A 461 8.26 -9.28 -7.64
CA PHE A 461 9.55 -9.92 -7.38
C PHE A 461 9.72 -10.09 -5.87
N VAL A 462 10.14 -11.28 -5.43
CA VAL A 462 10.38 -11.59 -4.02
C VAL A 462 11.81 -12.08 -3.82
N PHE A 463 12.61 -11.24 -3.18
CA PHE A 463 13.95 -11.58 -2.74
C PHE A 463 13.90 -12.47 -1.49
N PRO A 464 14.87 -13.38 -1.30
CA PRO A 464 14.91 -14.26 -0.14
C PRO A 464 15.25 -13.47 1.13
N ARG A 465 14.67 -13.87 2.26
CA ARG A 465 14.82 -13.17 3.56
C ARG A 465 16.14 -13.53 4.25
N ILE A 466 17.25 -13.13 3.65
CA ILE A 466 18.62 -13.45 4.08
C ILE A 466 19.26 -12.21 4.68
N LEU A 467 19.69 -12.28 5.95
CA LEU A 467 20.45 -11.20 6.58
C LEU A 467 21.90 -11.21 6.07
N SER A 468 22.28 -10.21 5.29
CA SER A 468 23.58 -10.13 4.62
C SER A 468 23.89 -8.68 4.23
N PRO A 469 25.15 -8.20 4.33
CA PRO A 469 25.54 -6.81 4.03
C PRO A 469 25.54 -6.50 2.53
N VAL A 470 24.34 -6.54 1.93
CA VAL A 470 24.07 -6.36 0.50
C VAL A 470 22.95 -5.33 0.33
N ARG A 471 23.27 -4.22 -0.34
CA ARG A 471 22.28 -3.27 -0.89
C ARG A 471 21.99 -3.67 -2.33
N GLY A 472 20.87 -3.24 -2.91
CA GLY A 472 20.72 -3.34 -4.37
C GLY A 472 19.42 -2.79 -4.94
N GLN A 473 19.33 -2.87 -6.26
CA GLN A 473 18.29 -2.22 -7.06
C GLN A 473 17.66 -3.22 -8.03
N LEU A 474 16.33 -3.21 -8.15
CA LEU A 474 15.54 -3.96 -9.13
C LEU A 474 15.06 -3.00 -10.22
N PHE A 475 15.36 -3.33 -11.47
CA PHE A 475 14.88 -2.64 -12.66
C PHE A 475 14.01 -3.55 -13.53
N VAL A 476 12.83 -3.07 -13.92
CA VAL A 476 11.95 -3.74 -14.91
C VAL A 476 11.75 -2.80 -16.09
N ASN A 477 12.09 -3.26 -17.29
CA ASN A 477 12.11 -2.47 -18.53
C ASN A 477 12.80 -1.11 -18.36
N GLY A 478 13.91 -1.07 -17.60
CA GLY A 478 14.69 0.14 -17.29
C GLY A 478 14.19 0.99 -16.12
N TRP A 479 12.95 0.80 -15.66
CA TRP A 479 12.38 1.50 -14.50
C TRP A 479 12.84 0.86 -13.19
N GLN A 480 13.42 1.66 -12.29
CA GLN A 480 13.83 1.21 -10.96
C GLN A 480 12.59 1.14 -10.05
N LEU A 481 12.20 -0.07 -9.65
CA LEU A 481 10.97 -0.36 -8.90
C LEU A 481 11.24 -1.17 -7.62
N GLY A 482 12.47 -1.12 -7.11
CA GLY A 482 12.83 -1.76 -5.86
C GLY A 482 14.23 -1.41 -5.41
N ARG A 483 14.34 -0.88 -4.20
CA ARG A 483 15.57 -0.85 -3.42
C ARG A 483 15.42 -1.86 -2.29
N PHE A 484 16.16 -2.97 -2.35
CA PHE A 484 16.20 -3.93 -1.26
C PHE A 484 17.46 -3.71 -0.40
N TYR A 485 17.35 -4.09 0.87
CA TYR A 485 18.34 -3.82 1.90
C TYR A 485 18.55 -5.10 2.72
N GLY A 486 19.49 -5.95 2.33
CA GLY A 486 19.69 -7.30 2.92
C GLY A 486 20.05 -7.30 4.41
N ASP A 487 20.57 -6.20 4.94
CA ASP A 487 20.94 -6.00 6.35
C ASP A 487 19.90 -5.22 7.17
N LEU A 488 18.86 -4.65 6.55
CA LEU A 488 17.80 -3.89 7.24
C LEU A 488 16.38 -4.45 7.02
N GLY A 489 16.09 -4.99 5.84
CA GLY A 489 14.72 -5.19 5.37
C GLY A 489 13.94 -3.86 5.42
N PRO A 490 12.66 -3.86 5.85
CA PRO A 490 11.74 -5.00 5.95
C PRO A 490 11.17 -5.44 4.59
N GLN A 491 11.38 -4.68 3.51
CA GLN A 491 10.80 -4.99 2.20
C GLN A 491 11.62 -6.05 1.46
N TYR A 492 10.95 -7.17 1.16
CA TYR A 492 11.47 -8.26 0.33
C TYR A 492 10.57 -8.55 -0.91
N ARG A 493 9.30 -8.14 -0.88
CA ARG A 493 8.36 -8.20 -2.01
C ARG A 493 8.26 -6.82 -2.69
N PHE A 494 8.34 -6.81 -4.01
CA PHE A 494 8.32 -5.61 -4.85
C PHE A 494 7.26 -5.78 -5.96
N PRO A 495 6.03 -5.27 -5.76
CA PRO A 495 4.95 -5.36 -6.74
C PRO A 495 5.24 -4.47 -7.95
N ILE A 496 5.02 -5.00 -9.15
CA ILE A 496 5.33 -4.32 -10.41
C ILE A 496 4.03 -3.94 -11.14
N PRO A 497 3.77 -2.64 -11.37
CA PRO A 497 2.56 -2.21 -12.07
C PRO A 497 2.45 -2.80 -13.50
N PRO A 498 1.29 -3.37 -13.87
CA PRO A 498 0.97 -3.69 -15.26
C PRO A 498 1.15 -2.48 -16.16
N GLY A 499 1.72 -2.70 -17.34
CA GLY A 499 2.15 -1.66 -18.28
C GLY A 499 3.63 -1.31 -18.15
N ILE A 500 4.21 -1.25 -16.94
CA ILE A 500 5.68 -1.26 -16.79
C ILE A 500 6.18 -2.70 -16.99
N LEU A 501 5.51 -3.66 -16.35
CA LEU A 501 5.52 -5.05 -16.78
C LEU A 501 4.44 -5.21 -17.86
N ALA A 502 4.85 -5.46 -19.10
CA ALA A 502 3.97 -5.49 -20.27
C ALA A 502 3.69 -6.92 -20.74
N GLN A 503 2.64 -7.11 -21.54
CA GLN A 503 2.40 -8.37 -22.24
C GLN A 503 3.59 -8.77 -23.12
N GLY A 504 4.04 -10.01 -23.01
CA GLY A 504 5.14 -10.59 -23.78
C GLY A 504 6.49 -10.41 -23.08
N ASN A 505 7.53 -10.12 -23.87
CA ASN A 505 8.91 -10.05 -23.40
C ASN A 505 9.23 -8.77 -22.62
N ASN A 506 9.78 -8.94 -21.41
CA ASN A 506 10.24 -7.88 -20.53
C ASN A 506 11.73 -8.08 -20.17
N THR A 507 12.46 -6.98 -19.98
CA THR A 507 13.84 -6.98 -19.49
C THR A 507 13.84 -6.77 -17.97
N VAL A 508 14.53 -7.66 -17.24
CA VAL A 508 14.79 -7.50 -15.81
C VAL A 508 16.29 -7.29 -15.63
N ALA A 509 16.68 -6.31 -14.83
CA ALA A 509 18.08 -6.09 -14.45
C ALA A 509 18.18 -5.78 -12.97
N ILE A 510 19.24 -6.28 -12.32
CA ILE A 510 19.43 -6.17 -10.88
C ILE A 510 20.89 -5.80 -10.62
N SER A 511 21.10 -4.80 -9.77
CA SER A 511 22.42 -4.51 -9.18
C SER A 511 22.45 -5.01 -7.74
N LEU A 512 23.53 -5.70 -7.35
CA LEU A 512 23.77 -6.05 -5.95
C LEU A 512 25.13 -5.49 -5.52
N PHE A 513 25.14 -4.70 -4.45
CA PHE A 513 26.32 -4.09 -3.83
C PHE A 513 26.57 -4.77 -2.48
N GLY A 514 27.48 -5.76 -2.48
CA GLY A 514 28.06 -6.31 -1.26
C GLY A 514 29.07 -5.32 -0.69
N TYR A 515 28.75 -4.70 0.44
CA TYR A 515 29.54 -3.59 0.99
C TYR A 515 30.58 -4.00 2.05
N ASP A 516 30.63 -5.30 2.37
CA ASP A 516 31.66 -5.91 3.23
C ASP A 516 32.06 -7.31 2.74
N LYS A 517 33.20 -7.84 3.21
CA LYS A 517 33.68 -9.18 2.85
C LYS A 517 32.81 -10.33 3.37
N SER A 518 31.91 -10.05 4.30
CA SER A 518 30.88 -10.99 4.76
C SER A 518 29.61 -10.98 3.90
N ALA A 519 29.56 -10.16 2.85
CA ALA A 519 28.44 -10.12 1.91
C ALA A 519 28.37 -11.38 1.05
N ASP A 520 27.15 -11.86 0.84
CA ASP A 520 26.83 -12.89 -0.13
C ASP A 520 25.73 -12.37 -1.07
N PRO A 521 26.11 -11.75 -2.20
CA PRO A 521 25.14 -11.28 -3.19
C PRO A 521 24.45 -12.43 -3.93
N LYS A 522 25.17 -13.52 -4.25
CA LYS A 522 24.67 -14.55 -5.17
C LYS A 522 23.40 -15.23 -4.64
N LYS A 523 23.34 -15.49 -3.32
CA LYS A 523 22.15 -16.02 -2.66
C LYS A 523 20.87 -15.20 -2.89
N PHE A 524 20.97 -13.88 -3.08
CA PHE A 524 19.78 -13.05 -3.36
C PHE A 524 19.20 -13.27 -4.75
N ILE A 525 19.99 -13.73 -5.72
CA ILE A 525 19.51 -14.08 -7.07
C ILE A 525 19.08 -15.55 -7.11
N GLU A 526 19.84 -16.45 -6.47
CA GLU A 526 19.51 -17.88 -6.37
C GLU A 526 18.13 -18.11 -5.72
N GLY A 527 17.77 -17.30 -4.71
CA GLY A 527 16.48 -17.32 -4.05
C GLY A 527 15.46 -16.30 -4.55
N LEU A 528 15.73 -15.58 -5.65
CA LEU A 528 14.78 -14.61 -6.22
C LEU A 528 13.69 -15.33 -7.02
N VAL A 529 12.44 -15.13 -6.60
CA VAL A 529 11.27 -15.64 -7.32
C VAL A 529 10.40 -14.50 -7.84
N MET A 530 9.60 -14.80 -8.85
CA MET A 530 8.51 -13.94 -9.34
C MET A 530 7.19 -14.61 -8.99
N GLU A 531 6.37 -13.93 -8.19
CA GLU A 531 5.09 -14.44 -7.68
C GLU A 531 3.92 -13.71 -8.36
N VAL A 532 2.78 -14.40 -8.45
CA VAL A 532 1.48 -13.78 -8.75
C VAL A 532 0.89 -13.32 -7.42
N ASP A 533 0.46 -12.06 -7.34
CA ASP A 533 -0.21 -11.49 -6.18
C ASP A 533 -1.71 -11.85 -6.15
N GLU A 534 -2.52 -11.21 -5.30
CA GLU A 534 -3.98 -11.39 -5.35
C GLU A 534 -4.53 -10.86 -6.70
N PHE A 535 -5.25 -11.72 -7.44
CA PHE A 535 -5.85 -11.38 -8.73
C PHE A 535 -7.38 -11.47 -8.68
N VAL A 536 -8.05 -10.68 -9.52
CA VAL A 536 -9.52 -10.61 -9.60
C VAL A 536 -10.03 -10.61 -11.03
N THR A 537 -11.25 -11.09 -11.27
CA THR A 537 -11.89 -10.95 -12.59
C THR A 537 -12.34 -9.51 -12.83
N THR A 538 -12.05 -8.98 -14.01
CA THR A 538 -12.38 -7.60 -14.40
C THR A 538 -13.01 -7.58 -15.80
N THR A 539 -13.91 -6.64 -16.05
CA THR A 539 -14.52 -6.41 -17.38
C THR A 539 -14.14 -5.05 -17.97
N SER A 540 -13.45 -4.20 -17.20
CA SER A 540 -13.09 -2.83 -17.58
C SER A 540 -11.58 -2.60 -17.71
N LEU A 541 -10.74 -3.37 -17.02
CA LEU A 541 -9.29 -3.27 -17.12
C LEU A 541 -8.74 -4.27 -18.15
N LYS A 542 -7.95 -3.76 -19.09
CA LYS A 542 -7.27 -4.57 -20.10
C LYS A 542 -5.76 -4.56 -19.89
N LEU A 543 -5.26 -5.28 -18.89
CA LEU A 543 -3.82 -5.27 -18.55
C LEU A 543 -2.93 -5.61 -19.76
N ARG A 544 -3.41 -6.52 -20.62
CA ARG A 544 -2.78 -6.93 -21.88
C ARG A 544 -2.52 -5.79 -22.88
N GLU A 545 -3.37 -4.76 -22.87
CA GLU A 545 -3.24 -3.56 -23.72
C GLU A 545 -2.42 -2.44 -23.03
N MET A 546 -2.20 -2.51 -21.71
CA MET A 546 -1.44 -1.51 -20.97
C MET A 546 0.05 -1.57 -21.33
N LYS A 547 0.64 -0.42 -21.63
CA LYS A 547 2.09 -0.22 -21.83
C LYS A 547 2.49 1.15 -21.33
N VAL A 548 3.58 1.21 -20.56
CA VAL A 548 4.27 2.44 -20.17
C VAL A 548 5.46 2.62 -21.09
N GLU A 549 5.66 3.84 -21.59
CA GLU A 549 6.78 4.17 -22.46
C GLU A 549 8.10 3.81 -21.75
N SER A 550 8.86 2.91 -22.37
CA SER A 550 10.04 2.31 -21.74
C SER A 550 11.20 2.27 -22.75
N PRO A 551 11.80 3.43 -23.09
CA PRO A 551 12.79 3.54 -24.15
C PRO A 551 13.96 2.57 -23.98
N SER A 552 14.37 1.98 -25.09
CA SER A 552 15.52 1.07 -25.18
C SER A 552 16.85 1.80 -24.97
N TRP A 553 17.91 1.01 -24.83
CA TRP A 553 19.28 1.51 -24.75
C TRP A 553 19.66 2.39 -25.94
N GLU A 554 19.23 2.01 -27.15
CA GLU A 554 19.48 2.77 -28.38
C GLU A 554 18.73 4.12 -28.37
N GLU A 555 17.46 4.12 -27.97
CA GLU A 555 16.65 5.34 -27.86
C GLU A 555 17.15 6.30 -26.77
N VAL A 556 17.81 5.80 -25.72
CA VAL A 556 18.41 6.64 -24.65
C VAL A 556 19.83 7.12 -25.00
N PHE A 557 20.67 6.28 -25.62
CA PHE A 557 22.11 6.57 -25.78
C PHE A 557 22.59 6.87 -27.21
N ARG A 558 21.77 6.67 -28.26
CA ARG A 558 22.12 7.02 -29.66
C ARG A 558 21.28 8.15 -30.26
N SER A 559 20.13 8.48 -29.67
CA SER A 559 19.19 9.51 -30.19
C SER A 559 19.68 10.96 -30.05
N GLY A 560 20.75 11.20 -29.27
CA GLY A 560 21.32 12.52 -28.98
C GLY A 560 22.83 12.61 -29.18
N ALA A 561 23.35 11.98 -30.24
CA ALA A 561 24.77 11.95 -30.61
C ALA A 561 25.02 12.63 -31.97
#